data_AF-A0A2G2ZLP4-F1
#
_entry.id   AF-A0A2G2ZLP4-F1
#
_cell.length_a   1.000
_cell.length_b   1.000
_cell.length_c   1.000
_cell.angle_alpha   90.00
_cell.angle_beta   90.00
_cell.angle_gamma   90.00
#
_symmetry.space_group_name_H-M   'P 1'
#
loop_
_entity.id
_entity.type
_entity.pdbx_description
1 polymer ?
#
loop_
_entity_poly.entity_id
_entity_poly.type
_entity_poly.pdbx_seq_one_letter_code
_entity_poly.pdbx_strand_id
1 'polypeptide(L)'
;MTLTGVIPRELGNLTFLVSLDLGRNNFHGNLRQEMAHLHRLKFFDLSVNSFSGEVRSWFGVLHQLQVLNLGNNSFTGSIPRSFSIMSTLDTLNLKFNSREGQITKVIGSLINLRELNLGGNKLVGFIPTSLSNASRLETLEISYNSLEGNIP
;
A
#
# COMPACT_ATOMS: atom_id res chain seq x y z
N MET A 1 16.79 12.59 -8.33
CA MET A 1 17.77 11.48 -8.37
C MET A 1 17.66 10.78 -9.73
N THR A 2 18.67 10.01 -10.16
CA THR A 2 18.78 9.45 -11.52
C THR A 2 18.55 7.93 -11.63
N LEU A 3 18.38 7.21 -10.51
CA LEU A 3 18.11 5.76 -10.58
C LEU A 3 16.79 5.50 -11.30
N THR A 4 16.81 4.56 -12.24
CA THR A 4 15.71 4.28 -13.17
C THR A 4 15.64 2.79 -13.49
N GLY A 5 14.65 2.41 -14.29
CA GLY A 5 14.42 1.03 -14.73
C GLY A 5 13.35 0.32 -13.91
N VAL A 6 13.32 -1.00 -14.03
CA VAL A 6 12.42 -1.87 -13.29
C VAL A 6 13.15 -2.51 -12.11
N ILE A 7 12.43 -2.85 -11.04
CA ILE A 7 12.99 -3.67 -9.97
C ILE A 7 13.42 -5.02 -10.57
N PRO A 8 14.67 -5.49 -10.40
CA PRO A 8 15.11 -6.79 -10.88
C PRO A 8 14.50 -7.93 -10.04
N ARG A 9 14.26 -9.10 -10.64
CA ARG A 9 13.70 -10.26 -9.91
C ARG A 9 14.65 -10.76 -8.82
N GLU A 10 15.94 -10.55 -9.03
CA GLU A 10 17.04 -10.93 -8.15
C GLU A 10 16.97 -10.18 -6.81
N LEU A 11 16.25 -9.05 -6.72
CA LEU A 11 15.99 -8.38 -5.45
C LEU A 11 15.26 -9.29 -4.46
N GLY A 12 14.41 -10.20 -4.95
CA GLY A 12 13.72 -11.21 -4.14
C GLY A 12 14.66 -12.21 -3.46
N ASN A 13 15.93 -12.30 -3.88
CA ASN A 13 16.93 -13.19 -3.25
C ASN A 13 17.50 -12.60 -1.96
N LEU A 14 17.23 -11.33 -1.64
CA LEU A 14 17.69 -10.67 -0.42
C LEU A 14 16.80 -11.05 0.77
N THR A 15 16.70 -12.34 1.09
CA THR A 15 15.73 -12.89 2.07
C THR A 15 15.95 -12.43 3.51
N PHE A 16 17.10 -11.81 3.81
CA PHE A 16 17.41 -11.18 5.11
C PHE A 16 17.03 -9.69 5.20
N LEU A 17 16.52 -9.11 4.11
CA LEU A 17 16.20 -7.68 4.04
C LEU A 17 15.05 -7.32 5.00
N VAL A 18 15.31 -6.36 5.87
CA VAL A 18 14.35 -5.86 6.87
C VAL A 18 13.76 -4.51 6.47
N SER A 19 14.52 -3.70 5.74
CA SER A 19 14.11 -2.38 5.28
C SER A 19 14.50 -2.20 3.83
N LEU A 20 13.56 -1.78 3.00
CA LEU A 20 13.77 -1.44 1.60
C LEU A 20 13.19 -0.05 1.35
N ASP A 21 14.07 0.91 1.06
CA ASP A 21 13.70 2.27 0.67
C ASP A 21 14.23 2.53 -0.75
N LEU A 22 13.31 2.68 -1.70
CA LEU A 22 13.57 3.07 -3.08
C LEU A 22 12.87 4.39 -3.41
N GLY A 23 12.47 5.16 -2.38
CA GLY A 23 11.71 6.38 -2.55
C GLY A 23 12.46 7.46 -3.34
N ARG A 24 11.72 8.32 -4.05
CA ARG A 24 12.26 9.49 -4.78
C ARG A 24 13.26 9.14 -5.88
N ASN A 25 12.93 8.11 -6.68
CA ASN A 25 13.69 7.69 -7.86
C ASN A 25 12.80 7.73 -9.12
N ASN A 26 13.29 7.20 -10.24
CA ASN A 26 12.56 7.10 -11.51
C ASN A 26 12.26 5.63 -11.87
N PHE A 27 12.09 4.75 -10.89
CA PHE A 27 11.72 3.36 -11.15
C PHE A 27 10.31 3.28 -11.76
N HIS A 28 10.08 2.30 -12.62
CA HIS A 28 8.81 2.12 -13.32
C HIS A 28 8.43 0.65 -13.50
N GLY A 29 7.27 0.42 -14.11
CA GLY A 29 6.74 -0.92 -14.33
C GLY A 29 6.05 -1.49 -13.09
N ASN A 30 5.74 -2.79 -13.14
CA ASN A 30 4.96 -3.46 -12.09
C ASN A 30 5.87 -4.09 -11.03
N LEU A 31 5.35 -4.24 -9.82
CA LEU A 31 6.03 -4.99 -8.76
C LEU A 31 6.06 -6.49 -9.08
N ARG A 32 7.22 -7.09 -8.83
CA ARG A 32 7.51 -8.49 -9.15
C ARG A 32 7.04 -9.44 -8.05
N GLN A 33 6.59 -10.64 -8.42
CA GLN A 33 6.09 -11.62 -7.47
C GLN A 33 7.22 -12.18 -6.58
N GLU A 34 8.45 -12.17 -7.07
CA GLU A 34 9.65 -12.61 -6.34
C GLU A 34 9.91 -11.80 -5.06
N MET A 35 9.34 -10.59 -4.96
CA MET A 35 9.38 -9.79 -3.73
C MET A 35 8.60 -10.44 -2.57
N ALA A 36 7.74 -11.42 -2.86
CA ALA A 36 7.05 -12.22 -1.86
C ALA A 36 8.01 -12.99 -0.95
N HIS A 37 9.26 -13.24 -1.39
CA HIS A 37 10.28 -13.93 -0.59
C HIS A 37 10.90 -13.07 0.52
N LEU A 38 10.62 -11.76 0.54
CA LEU A 38 11.18 -10.81 1.52
C LEU A 38 10.40 -10.87 2.84
N HIS A 39 10.22 -12.05 3.41
CA HIS A 39 9.35 -12.29 4.59
C HIS A 39 9.76 -11.54 5.87
N ARG A 40 10.98 -11.02 5.92
CA ARG A 40 11.52 -10.24 7.05
C ARG A 40 11.31 -8.73 6.92
N LEU A 41 10.75 -8.29 5.80
CA LEU A 41 10.59 -6.88 5.50
C LEU A 41 9.58 -6.26 6.46
N LYS A 42 10.02 -5.19 7.14
CA LYS A 42 9.22 -4.39 8.07
C LYS A 42 8.90 -3.02 7.49
N PHE A 43 9.82 -2.47 6.71
CA PHE A 43 9.69 -1.17 6.07
C PHE A 43 9.86 -1.32 4.56
N PHE A 44 8.87 -0.84 3.81
CA PHE A 44 8.88 -0.92 2.36
C PHE A 44 8.38 0.39 1.75
N ASP A 45 9.31 1.23 1.30
CA ASP A 45 9.03 2.52 0.67
C ASP A 45 9.41 2.50 -0.82
N LEU A 46 8.41 2.72 -1.67
CA LEU A 46 8.53 2.88 -3.12
C LEU A 46 8.03 4.25 -3.59
N SER A 47 7.83 5.19 -2.66
CA SER A 47 7.12 6.43 -2.93
C SER A 47 7.86 7.34 -3.90
N VAL A 48 7.13 8.18 -4.62
CA VAL A 48 7.73 9.15 -5.56
C VAL A 48 8.57 8.43 -6.61
N ASN A 49 7.91 7.58 -7.39
CA ASN A 49 8.45 6.86 -8.55
C ASN A 49 7.37 6.83 -9.64
N SER A 50 7.58 6.02 -10.68
CA SER A 50 6.65 5.80 -11.79
C SER A 50 6.16 4.34 -11.84
N PHE A 51 6.06 3.65 -10.69
CA PHE A 51 5.53 2.29 -10.65
C PHE A 51 4.06 2.24 -11.07
N SER A 52 3.65 1.15 -11.69
CA SER A 52 2.31 0.97 -12.28
C SER A 52 1.69 -0.38 -11.93
N GLY A 53 0.46 -0.58 -12.37
CA GLY A 53 -0.28 -1.83 -12.21
C GLY A 53 -0.90 -1.96 -10.82
N GLU A 54 -1.35 -3.17 -10.49
CA GLU A 54 -2.06 -3.41 -9.23
C GLU A 54 -1.11 -3.79 -8.10
N VAL A 55 -1.47 -3.41 -6.88
CA VAL A 55 -0.92 -4.02 -5.66
C VAL A 55 -1.47 -5.43 -5.58
N ARG A 56 -0.60 -6.44 -5.68
CA ARG A 56 -1.00 -7.84 -5.85
C ARG A 56 -1.23 -8.55 -4.51
N SER A 57 -1.84 -9.74 -4.57
CA SER A 57 -2.18 -10.53 -3.38
C SER A 57 -0.97 -10.96 -2.55
N TRP A 58 0.22 -11.08 -3.14
CA TRP A 58 1.42 -11.56 -2.43
C TRP A 58 1.90 -10.63 -1.30
N PHE A 59 1.47 -9.36 -1.24
CA PHE A 59 1.74 -8.52 -0.07
C PHE A 59 1.25 -9.16 1.24
N GLY A 60 0.19 -9.98 1.18
CA GLY A 60 -0.32 -10.68 2.35
C GLY A 60 0.63 -11.70 2.98
N VAL A 61 1.69 -12.14 2.27
CA VAL A 61 2.71 -13.04 2.86
C VAL A 61 3.84 -12.29 3.58
N LEU A 62 3.87 -10.97 3.48
CA LEU A 62 4.81 -10.11 4.19
C LEU A 62 4.30 -9.83 5.61
N HIS A 63 4.15 -10.89 6.42
CA HIS A 63 3.51 -10.83 7.74
C HIS A 63 4.24 -9.95 8.77
N GLN A 64 5.48 -9.55 8.50
CA GLN A 64 6.26 -8.65 9.37
C GLN A 64 6.16 -7.18 8.94
N LEU A 65 5.47 -6.87 7.84
CA LEU A 65 5.45 -5.54 7.27
C LEU A 65 4.65 -4.58 8.15
N GLN A 66 5.32 -3.52 8.60
CA GLN A 66 4.77 -2.48 9.46
C GLN A 66 4.47 -1.22 8.66
N VAL A 67 5.34 -0.85 7.73
CA VAL A 67 5.18 0.34 6.89
C VAL A 67 5.20 -0.07 5.43
N LEU A 68 4.11 0.25 4.73
CA LEU A 68 4.00 0.15 3.29
C LEU A 68 3.69 1.52 2.69
N ASN A 69 4.68 2.11 2.03
CA ASN A 69 4.55 3.39 1.37
C ASN A 69 4.69 3.24 -0.16
N LEU A 70 3.55 3.36 -0.85
CA LEU A 70 3.45 3.31 -2.31
C LEU A 70 2.99 4.65 -2.88
N GLY A 71 3.01 5.71 -2.07
CA GLY A 71 2.44 7.00 -2.45
C GLY A 71 3.17 7.66 -3.61
N ASN A 72 2.46 8.47 -4.40
CA ASN A 72 3.01 9.21 -5.53
C ASN A 72 3.64 8.28 -6.59
N ASN A 73 2.78 7.44 -7.18
CA ASN A 73 3.08 6.49 -8.25
C ASN A 73 1.85 6.42 -9.18
N SER A 74 1.82 5.42 -10.07
CA SER A 74 0.71 5.16 -11.00
C SER A 74 0.01 3.82 -10.70
N PHE A 75 -0.04 3.39 -9.43
CA PHE A 75 -0.74 2.16 -9.06
C PHE A 75 -2.25 2.27 -9.29
N THR A 76 -2.86 1.17 -9.72
CA THR A 76 -4.30 1.05 -10.03
C THR A 76 -4.95 -0.07 -9.20
N GLY A 77 -6.24 -0.31 -9.44
CA GLY A 77 -7.00 -1.37 -8.80
C GLY A 77 -7.31 -1.11 -7.32
N SER A 78 -7.92 -2.11 -6.68
CA SER A 78 -8.37 -2.05 -5.28
C SER A 78 -7.30 -2.55 -4.30
N ILE A 79 -7.56 -2.42 -2.99
CA ILE A 79 -6.72 -3.05 -1.95
C ILE A 79 -7.04 -4.55 -1.93
N PRO A 80 -6.05 -5.45 -2.12
CA PRO A 80 -6.29 -6.89 -2.17
C PRO A 80 -6.88 -7.44 -0.88
N ARG A 81 -7.72 -8.48 -0.99
CA ARG A 81 -8.26 -9.21 0.17
C ARG A 81 -7.18 -9.76 1.08
N SER A 82 -6.00 -10.08 0.55
CA SER A 82 -4.88 -10.59 1.33
C SER A 82 -4.30 -9.58 2.33
N PHE A 83 -4.66 -8.29 2.25
CA PHE A 83 -4.32 -7.33 3.31
C PHE A 83 -5.02 -7.68 4.63
N SER A 84 -6.08 -8.49 4.61
CA SER A 84 -6.81 -8.86 5.82
C SER A 84 -6.00 -9.68 6.82
N ILE A 85 -4.87 -10.23 6.39
CA ILE A 85 -3.96 -11.01 7.23
C ILE A 85 -2.66 -10.26 7.55
N MET A 86 -2.54 -8.99 7.16
CA MET A 86 -1.40 -8.12 7.47
C MET A 86 -1.59 -7.44 8.82
N SER A 87 -1.69 -8.23 9.89
CA SER A 87 -2.01 -7.75 11.23
C SER A 87 -0.94 -6.86 11.86
N THR A 88 0.29 -6.87 11.34
CA THR A 88 1.41 -6.03 11.81
C THR A 88 1.47 -4.66 11.16
N LEU A 89 0.67 -4.42 10.12
CA LEU A 89 0.70 -3.19 9.35
C LEU A 89 0.19 -2.02 10.20
N ASP A 90 1.04 -1.02 10.32
CA ASP A 90 0.85 0.21 11.10
C ASP A 90 0.56 1.38 10.15
N THR A 91 1.34 1.50 9.08
CA THR A 91 1.21 2.59 8.11
C THR A 91 0.94 2.03 6.73
N LEU A 92 -0.18 2.45 6.14
CA LEU A 92 -0.53 2.19 4.75
C LEU A 92 -0.68 3.51 4.00
N ASN A 93 0.29 3.81 3.14
CA ASN A 93 0.26 5.00 2.30
C ASN A 93 0.13 4.63 0.82
N LEU A 94 -1.03 4.97 0.25
CA LEU A 94 -1.39 4.77 -1.16
C LEU A 94 -1.77 6.09 -1.84
N LYS A 95 -1.42 7.24 -1.24
CA LYS A 95 -1.81 8.56 -1.74
C LYS A 95 -1.26 8.87 -3.12
N PHE A 96 -1.90 9.75 -3.87
CA PHE A 96 -1.46 10.20 -5.20
C PHE A 96 -1.11 9.00 -6.12
N ASN A 97 -2.14 8.21 -6.40
CA ASN A 97 -2.08 7.10 -7.35
C ASN A 97 -3.30 7.16 -8.28
N SER A 98 -3.50 6.14 -9.13
CA SER A 98 -4.65 6.05 -10.04
C SER A 98 -5.63 4.97 -9.60
N ARG A 99 -5.77 4.73 -8.30
CA ARG A 99 -6.69 3.71 -7.77
C ARG A 99 -8.14 4.11 -7.97
N GLU A 100 -8.95 3.14 -8.35
CA GLU A 100 -10.37 3.30 -8.66
C GLU A 100 -11.22 2.30 -7.88
N GLY A 101 -12.54 2.50 -7.94
CA GLY A 101 -13.50 1.68 -7.20
C GLY A 101 -13.65 2.12 -5.74
N GLN A 102 -14.14 1.21 -4.91
CA GLN A 102 -14.52 1.52 -3.52
C GLN A 102 -13.41 1.18 -2.52
N ILE A 103 -13.42 1.87 -1.37
CA ILE A 103 -12.64 1.45 -0.20
C ILE A 103 -13.26 0.15 0.32
N THR A 104 -12.50 -0.95 0.27
CA THR A 104 -13.02 -2.28 0.63
C THR A 104 -13.02 -2.49 2.13
N LYS A 105 -13.94 -3.32 2.65
CA LYS A 105 -14.02 -3.66 4.09
C LYS A 105 -12.74 -4.27 4.71
N VAL A 106 -11.77 -4.64 3.86
CA VAL A 106 -10.47 -5.19 4.25
C VAL A 106 -9.67 -4.22 5.13
N ILE A 107 -9.85 -2.90 4.95
CA ILE A 107 -9.18 -1.93 5.83
C ILE A 107 -9.55 -2.11 7.32
N GLY A 108 -10.76 -2.60 7.62
CA GLY A 108 -11.19 -2.88 8.98
C GLY A 108 -10.53 -4.10 9.65
N SER A 109 -9.81 -4.94 8.90
CA SER A 109 -9.02 -6.04 9.46
C SER A 109 -7.59 -5.63 9.86
N LEU A 110 -7.16 -4.41 9.50
CA LEU A 110 -5.86 -3.87 9.85
C LEU A 110 -5.90 -3.28 11.27
N ILE A 111 -6.04 -4.14 12.27
CA ILE A 111 -6.29 -3.75 13.68
C ILE A 111 -5.16 -2.93 14.31
N ASN A 112 -3.95 -2.96 13.74
CA ASN A 112 -2.80 -2.19 14.22
C ASN A 112 -2.53 -0.92 13.41
N LEU A 113 -3.37 -0.61 12.41
CA LEU A 113 -3.19 0.53 11.54
C LEU A 113 -3.33 1.84 12.34
N ARG A 114 -2.31 2.70 12.26
CA ARG A 114 -2.29 4.06 12.83
C ARG A 114 -2.43 5.12 11.75
N GLU A 115 -1.93 4.85 10.55
CA GLU A 115 -1.98 5.81 9.44
C GLU A 115 -2.50 5.16 8.16
N LEU A 116 -3.58 5.74 7.62
CA LEU A 116 -4.17 5.37 6.34
C LEU A 116 -4.22 6.59 5.41
N ASN A 117 -3.39 6.59 4.36
CA ASN A 117 -3.43 7.61 3.33
C ASN A 117 -3.94 7.05 2.00
N LEU A 118 -5.11 7.49 1.59
CA LEU A 118 -5.78 7.19 0.32
C LEU A 118 -6.02 8.45 -0.53
N GLY A 119 -5.61 9.62 -0.06
CA GLY A 119 -5.89 10.88 -0.74
C GLY A 119 -5.29 10.98 -2.15
N GLY A 120 -5.93 11.72 -3.05
CA GLY A 120 -5.44 11.91 -4.42
C GLY A 120 -5.55 10.66 -5.27
N ASN A 121 -6.70 9.98 -5.24
CA ASN A 121 -7.02 8.83 -6.08
C ASN A 121 -8.36 9.07 -6.81
N LYS A 122 -8.90 8.04 -7.47
CA LYS A 122 -10.21 8.05 -8.14
C LYS A 122 -11.21 7.17 -7.41
N LEU A 123 -11.12 7.12 -6.07
CA LEU A 123 -11.99 6.29 -5.25
C LEU A 123 -13.41 6.86 -5.22
N VAL A 124 -14.40 5.97 -5.26
CA VAL A 124 -15.83 6.30 -5.32
C VAL A 124 -16.61 5.56 -4.23
N GLY A 125 -17.85 5.97 -3.99
CA GLY A 125 -18.76 5.33 -3.03
C GLY A 125 -18.43 5.65 -1.58
N PHE A 126 -18.86 4.77 -0.67
CA PHE A 126 -18.85 5.03 0.76
C PHE A 126 -17.58 4.55 1.46
N ILE A 127 -17.23 5.23 2.55
CA ILE A 127 -16.25 4.72 3.51
C ILE A 127 -16.90 3.54 4.26
N PRO A 128 -16.30 2.34 4.29
CA PRO A 128 -16.92 1.18 4.92
C PRO A 128 -16.93 1.35 6.44
N THR A 129 -18.05 1.01 7.08
CA THR A 129 -18.20 1.05 8.55
C THR A 129 -17.20 0.16 9.29
N SER A 130 -16.61 -0.82 8.61
CA SER A 130 -15.50 -1.61 9.15
C SER A 130 -14.26 -0.78 9.46
N LEU A 131 -14.10 0.43 8.90
CA LEU A 131 -12.99 1.33 9.24
C LEU A 131 -12.93 1.58 10.76
N SER A 132 -14.07 1.66 11.45
CA SER A 132 -14.16 1.86 12.89
C SER A 132 -13.57 0.69 13.71
N ASN A 133 -13.31 -0.47 13.08
CA ASN A 133 -12.57 -1.58 13.70
C ASN A 133 -11.06 -1.35 13.78
N ALA A 134 -10.51 -0.43 12.96
CA ALA A 134 -9.12 0.00 13.06
C ALA A 134 -8.97 0.97 14.24
N SER A 135 -9.17 0.47 15.46
CA SER A 135 -9.30 1.27 16.69
C SER A 135 -8.04 2.02 17.10
N ARG A 136 -6.89 1.74 16.45
CA ARG A 136 -5.61 2.43 16.66
C ARG A 136 -5.34 3.52 15.62
N LEU A 137 -6.28 3.79 14.71
CA LEU A 137 -6.12 4.76 13.65
C LEU A 137 -6.02 6.18 14.21
N GLU A 138 -4.92 6.85 13.89
CA GLU A 138 -4.58 8.20 14.33
C GLU A 138 -4.67 9.20 13.18
N THR A 139 -4.33 8.77 11.97
CA THR A 139 -4.34 9.60 10.77
C THR A 139 -5.15 8.93 9.66
N LEU A 140 -6.16 9.64 9.16
CA LEU A 140 -6.97 9.25 8.00
C LEU A 140 -6.94 10.36 6.96
N GLU A 141 -6.30 10.10 5.82
CA GLU A 141 -6.23 11.03 4.69
C GLU A 141 -6.96 10.43 3.48
N ILE A 142 -8.10 11.01 3.13
CA ILE A 142 -8.98 10.55 2.03
C ILE A 142 -9.36 11.67 1.07
N SER A 143 -8.78 12.87 1.22
CA SER A 143 -9.06 14.03 0.38
C SER A 143 -8.73 13.77 -1.10
N TYR A 144 -9.25 14.61 -2.00
CA TYR A 144 -9.02 14.47 -3.44
C TYR A 144 -9.40 13.06 -3.96
N ASN A 145 -10.62 12.63 -3.64
CA ASN A 145 -11.31 11.47 -4.19
C ASN A 145 -12.76 11.86 -4.52
N SER A 146 -13.56 10.92 -5.01
CA SER A 146 -14.99 11.08 -5.31
C SER A 146 -15.85 10.25 -4.33
N LEU A 147 -15.50 10.27 -3.05
CA LEU A 147 -16.21 9.54 -1.99
C LEU A 147 -17.52 10.24 -1.62
N GLU A 148 -18.49 9.44 -1.18
CA GLU A 148 -19.85 9.89 -0.85
C GLU A 148 -20.27 9.41 0.55
N GLY A 149 -21.29 10.07 1.12
CA GLY A 149 -21.90 9.70 2.39
C GLY A 149 -21.15 10.17 3.64
N ASN A 150 -21.36 9.46 4.75
CA ASN A 150 -20.88 9.86 6.07
C ASN A 150 -19.55 9.18 6.42
N ILE A 151 -18.79 9.83 7.30
CA ILE A 151 -17.63 9.22 7.96
C ILE A 151 -18.15 8.29 9.07
N PRO A 152 -17.75 7.00 9.09
CA PRO A 152 -18.18 6.01 10.08
C PRO A 152 -17.45 6.08 11.43
#